data_AF-A0A834S982-F1
#
_entry.id   AF-A0A834S982-F1
#
_cell.length_a   1.000
_cell.length_b   1.000
_cell.length_c   1.000
_cell.angle_alpha   90.00
_cell.angle_beta   90.00
_cell.angle_gamma   90.00
#
_symmetry.space_group_name_H-M   'P 1'
#
loop_
_entity.id
_entity.type
_entity.pdbx_description
1 polymer ?
#
loop_
_entity_poly.entity_id
_entity_poly.type
_entity_poly.pdbx_seq_one_letter_code
_entity_poly.pdbx_strand_id
1 'polypeptide(L)' 'MLHDIHTLLNKIFIRNRNQHQRSTWWKALHAFRKQIALLLSELETSKMNEREAKLEARLRYWDDRVMHAWY' A
#
# COMPACT_ATOMS: atom_id res chain seq x y z
N MET A 1 -7.06 -12.74 0.15
CA MET A 1 -5.67 -12.53 -0.32
C MET A 1 -5.19 -11.09 -0.09
N LEU A 2 -5.78 -10.05 -0.71
CA LEU A 2 -5.30 -8.66 -0.55
C LEU A 2 -5.53 -8.07 0.86
N HIS A 3 -6.68 -8.39 1.48
CA HIS A 3 -6.95 -8.06 2.89
C HIS A 3 -5.97 -8.76 3.85
N ASP A 4 -5.55 -9.98 3.54
CA ASP A 4 -4.58 -10.74 4.36
C ASP A 4 -3.20 -10.09 4.30
N ILE A 5 -2.77 -9.66 3.11
CA ILE A 5 -1.54 -8.88 2.91
C ILE A 5 -1.61 -7.58 3.71
N HIS A 6 -2.71 -6.82 3.62
CA HIS A 6 -2.86 -5.60 4.40
C HIS A 6 -2.79 -5.86 5.91
N THR A 7 -3.44 -6.93 6.38
CA THR A 7 -3.42 -7.34 7.79
C THR A 7 -2.01 -7.69 8.26
N LEU A 8 -1.25 -8.43 7.45
CA LEU A 8 0.14 -8.76 7.74
C LEU A 8 1.00 -7.49 7.79
N LEU A 9 0.88 -6.61 6.80
CA LEU A 9 1.59 -5.32 6.77
C LEU A 9 1.26 -4.46 8.00
N ASN A 10 0.01 -4.50 8.48
CA ASN A 10 -0.39 -3.79 9.69
C ASN A 10 0.25 -4.38 10.95
N LYS A 11 0.35 -5.71 11.07
CA LYS A 11 1.06 -6.37 12.17
C LYS A 11 2.56 -6.03 12.17
N ILE A 12 3.20 -6.11 11.01
CA ILE A 12 4.61 -5.72 10.82
C ILE A 12 4.79 -4.24 11.18
N PHE A 13 3.85 -3.38 10.74
CA PHE A 13 3.86 -1.96 11.03
C PHE A 13 3.88 -1.67 12.54
N ILE A 14 2.96 -2.29 13.29
CA ILE A 14 2.86 -2.10 14.74
C ILE A 14 4.14 -2.57 15.44
N ARG A 15 4.69 -3.73 15.05
CA ARG A 15 5.87 -4.31 15.70
C ARG A 15 7.13 -3.46 15.53
N ASN A 16 7.34 -2.93 14.33
CA ASN A 16 8.61 -2.33 13.90
C ASN A 16 8.61 -0.80 13.94
N ARG A 17 7.44 -0.16 14.21
CA ARG A 17 7.29 1.30 14.24
C ARG A 17 8.32 1.98 15.12
N ASN A 18 8.64 1.45 16.30
CA ASN A 18 9.56 2.12 17.22
C ASN A 18 11.04 1.78 16.94
N GLN A 19 11.31 0.71 16.17
CA GLN A 19 12.67 0.24 15.90
C GLN A 19 13.27 0.89 14.65
N HIS A 20 12.46 1.15 13.63
CA HIS A 20 12.96 1.51 12.29
C HIS A 20 12.46 2.87 11.78
N GLN A 21 12.02 3.78 12.67
CA GLN A 21 11.42 5.07 12.30
C GLN A 21 12.23 5.86 11.25
N ARG A 22 13.56 5.77 11.31
CA ARG A 22 14.47 6.51 10.43
C ARG A 22 14.91 5.74 9.19
N SER A 23 14.71 4.43 9.13
CA SER A 23 15.18 3.57 8.05
C SER A 23 14.39 3.82 6.75
N THR A 24 15.09 3.91 5.62
CA THR A 24 14.47 4.15 4.30
C THR A 24 13.50 3.04 3.91
N TRP A 25 13.91 1.78 4.09
CA TRP A 25 13.07 0.61 3.84
C TRP A 25 11.76 0.66 4.66
N TRP A 26 11.83 1.16 5.91
CA TRP A 26 10.66 1.27 6.78
C TRP A 26 9.66 2.31 6.28
N LYS A 27 10.17 3.48 5.85
CA LYS A 27 9.34 4.53 5.27
C LYS A 27 8.65 4.04 4.00
N ALA A 28 9.37 3.30 3.16
CA ALA A 28 8.85 2.70 1.94
C ALA A 28 7.75 1.65 2.24
N LEU A 29 8.01 0.74 3.17
CA LEU A 29 7.03 -0.26 3.60
C LEU A 29 5.76 0.38 4.21
N HIS A 30 5.94 1.43 5.03
CA HIS A 30 4.82 2.17 5.60
C HIS A 30 3.99 2.88 4.51
N ALA A 31 4.63 3.48 3.51
CA ALA A 31 3.94 4.08 2.38
C ALA A 31 3.15 3.03 1.60
N PHE A 32 3.75 1.88 1.31
CA PHE A 32 3.09 0.78 0.61
C PHE A 32 1.89 0.22 1.38
N ARG A 33 2.00 0.07 2.72
CA ARG A 33 0.84 -0.30 3.55
C ARG A 33 -0.34 0.64 3.37
N LYS A 34 -0.09 1.96 3.36
CA LYS A 34 -1.14 2.96 3.13
C LYS A 34 -1.75 2.82 1.74
N GLN A 35 -0.93 2.56 0.73
CA GLN A 35 -1.40 2.36 -0.63
C GLN A 35 -2.30 1.14 -0.77
N ILE A 36 -1.97 0.02 -0.13
CA ILE A 36 -2.83 -1.17 -0.08
C ILE A 36 -4.17 -0.85 0.61
N ALA A 37 -4.16 -0.09 1.70
CA ALA A 37 -5.38 0.33 2.38
C ALA A 37 -6.28 1.20 1.47
N LEU A 38 -5.69 2.13 0.71
CA LEU A 38 -6.41 2.94 -0.27
C LEU A 38 -7.01 2.08 -1.37
N LEU A 39 -6.24 1.14 -1.94
CA LEU A 39 -6.72 0.25 -2.97
C LEU A 39 -7.92 -0.59 -2.49
N LEU A 40 -7.86 -1.15 -1.29
CA LEU A 40 -8.98 -1.89 -0.70
C LEU A 40 -10.22 -1.00 -0.56
N SER A 41 -10.06 0.23 -0.05
CA SER A 41 -11.16 1.18 0.06
C SER A 41 -11.77 1.55 -1.29
N GLU A 42 -10.95 1.73 -2.32
CA GLU A 42 -11.40 2.02 -3.69
C GLU A 42 -12.18 0.85 -4.29
N LEU A 43 -11.73 -0.38 -4.08
CA LEU A 43 -12.43 -1.58 -4.55
C LEU A 43 -13.77 -1.78 -3.85
N GLU A 44 -13.86 -1.46 -2.56
CA GLU A 44 -15.11 -1.56 -1.80
C GLU A 44 -16.12 -0.48 -2.21
N THR A 45 -15.67 0.76 -2.39
CA THR A 45 -16.54 1.94 -2.56
C THR A 45 -16.89 2.27 -4.01
N SER A 46 -16.08 1.84 -4.98
CA SER A 46 -16.27 2.24 -6.37
C SER A 46 -17.31 1.39 -7.09
N LYS A 47 -18.07 2.04 -7.98
CA LYS A 47 -18.97 1.36 -8.92
C LYS A 47 -18.16 0.42 -9.81
N MET A 48 -18.77 -0.69 -10.23
CA MET A 48 -18.06 -1.77 -10.95
C MET A 48 -17.33 -1.28 -12.21
N ASN A 49 -17.91 -0.32 -12.92
CA ASN A 49 -17.36 0.32 -14.12
C ASN A 49 -16.18 1.27 -13.85
N GLU A 50 -16.01 1.77 -12.63
CA GLU A 50 -14.91 2.67 -12.26
C GLU A 50 -13.75 1.94 -11.57
N ARG A 51 -13.97 0.70 -11.10
CA ARG A 51 -12.97 -0.09 -10.35
C ARG A 51 -11.73 -0.36 -11.18
N GLU A 52 -11.89 -0.73 -12.44
CA GLU A 52 -10.77 -1.09 -13.32
C GLU A 52 -9.88 0.12 -13.61
N ALA A 53 -10.47 1.27 -13.94
CA ALA A 53 -9.72 2.51 -14.17
C ALA A 53 -8.98 2.98 -12.91
N LYS A 54 -9.59 2.87 -11.72
CA LYS A 54 -8.94 3.21 -10.45
C LYS A 54 -7.81 2.24 -10.10
N LEU A 55 -8.01 0.94 -10.32
CA LEU A 55 -6.98 -0.07 -10.14
C LEU A 55 -5.77 0.22 -11.03
N GLU A 56 -5.99 0.46 -12.32
CA GLU A 56 -4.92 0.74 -13.26
C GLU A 56 -4.16 2.02 -12.92
N ALA A 57 -4.88 3.11 -12.58
CA ALA A 57 -4.26 4.36 -12.14
C ALA A 57 -3.41 4.17 -10.87
N ARG A 58 -3.88 3.34 -9.93
CA ARG A 58 -3.16 3.01 -8.70
C ARG A 58 -1.89 2.20 -8.99
N LEU A 59 -1.99 1.18 -9.84
CA LEU A 59 -0.85 0.35 -10.24
C LEU A 59 0.23 1.18 -10.96
N ARG A 60 -0.19 2.06 -11.88
CA ARG A 60 0.73 2.97 -12.59
C ARG A 60 1.45 3.90 -11.62
N TYR A 61 0.72 4.48 -10.66
CA TYR A 61 1.33 5.30 -9.60
C TYR A 61 2.32 4.51 -8.74
N TRP A 62 2.06 3.23 -8.46
CA TRP A 62 2.97 2.41 -7.66
C TRP A 62 4.26 2.12 -8.38
N ASP A 63 4.18 1.78 -9.66
CA ASP A 63 5.33 1.57 -10.52
C ASP A 63 6.19 2.84 -10.55
N ASP A 64 5.59 3.97 -10.91
CA ASP A 64 6.31 5.25 -11.07
C ASP A 64 6.92 5.79 -9.78
N ARG A 65 6.24 5.65 -8.63
CA ARG A 65 6.52 6.47 -7.43
C ARG A 65 6.74 5.69 -6.14
N VAL A 66 6.32 4.43 -6.07
CA VAL A 66 6.29 3.68 -4.80
C VAL A 66 7.30 2.54 -4.79
N MET A 67 7.42 1.77 -5.88
CA MET A 67 8.29 0.59 -5.94
C MET A 67 9.77 0.97 -6.06
N HIS A 68 10.10 1.99 -6.88
CA HIS A 68 11.48 2.44 -7.05
C HIS A 68 12.07 3.14 -5.82
N ALA A 69 11.25 3.53 -4.83
CA ALA A 69 11.72 4.19 -3.61
C ALA A 69 12.27 3.21 -2.56
N TRP A 70 12.30 1.91 -2.85
CA TRP A 70 12.73 0.86 -1.92
C TRP A 70 14.26 0.62 -1.95
N TYR A 71 14.97 1.21 -2.92
CA TYR A 71 16.43 1.16 -3.08
C TYR A 71 17.02 2.55 -3.36
#